data_AF-A0A372RP13-F1
#
_entry.id   AF-A0A372RP13-F1
#
_cell.length_a   1.000
_cell.length_b   1.000
_cell.length_c   1.000
_cell.angle_alpha   90.00
_cell.angle_beta   90.00
_cell.angle_gamma   90.00
#
_symmetry.space_group_name_H-M   'P 1'
#
loop_
_entity.id
_entity.type
_entity.pdbx_description
1 polymer ?
#
loop_
_entity_poly.entity_id
_entity_poly.type
_entity_poly.pdbx_seq_one_letter_code
_entity_poly.pdbx_strand_id
1 'polypeptide(L)'
;MCLSQKAQEEESKESDEWLSSLQYLNAIINDLTISESFLDTASEFSGINDPAIKALGWKADKPSNFAIKGNSKHITDSLGWYTDVPVILKDKEDKTVTVIGNFVRIDNGETEPMLFFGMSNIRKVQDISDPNKNQFRIKLHGKAYIIPTFSKAPNQTSTNSSSPNSEEDLKKSA
;
A
#
# COMPACT_ATOMS: atom_id res chain seq x y z
N MET A 1 11.43 31.15 -7.90
CA MET A 1 10.60 30.04 -8.40
C MET A 1 11.37 28.70 -8.53
N CYS A 2 12.71 28.65 -8.37
CA CYS A 2 13.49 27.40 -8.55
C CYS A 2 13.72 26.55 -7.29
N LEU A 3 13.63 27.11 -6.08
CA LEU A 3 13.88 26.34 -4.85
C LEU A 3 12.75 25.35 -4.52
N SER A 4 11.51 25.67 -4.91
CA SER A 4 10.35 24.79 -4.70
C SER A 4 10.36 23.57 -5.60
N GLN A 5 10.79 23.71 -6.86
CA GLN A 5 10.83 22.59 -7.80
C GLN A 5 11.86 21.54 -7.40
N LYS A 6 13.06 21.98 -6.98
CA LYS A 6 14.10 21.06 -6.49
C LYS A 6 13.67 20.34 -5.21
N ALA A 7 12.99 21.03 -4.29
CA ALA A 7 12.44 20.42 -3.09
C ALA A 7 11.36 19.38 -3.43
N GLN A 8 10.47 19.68 -4.38
CA GLN A 8 9.45 18.73 -4.85
C GLN A 8 10.04 17.51 -5.57
N GLU A 9 11.11 17.69 -6.34
CA GLU A 9 11.81 16.59 -7.01
C GLU A 9 12.54 15.68 -6.00
N GLU A 10 13.24 16.27 -5.02
CA GLU A 10 13.89 15.53 -3.94
C GLU A 10 12.83 14.79 -3.09
N GLU A 11 11.70 15.44 -2.81
CA GLU A 11 10.57 14.82 -2.11
C GLU A 11 9.96 13.66 -2.91
N SER A 12 9.73 13.82 -4.21
CA SER A 12 9.20 12.74 -5.05
C SER A 12 10.16 11.55 -5.05
N LYS A 13 11.46 11.81 -5.16
CA LYS A 13 12.49 10.77 -5.16
C LYS A 13 12.55 9.99 -3.86
N GLU A 14 12.51 10.67 -2.71
CA GLU A 14 12.49 10.02 -1.39
C GLU A 14 11.23 9.14 -1.21
N SER A 15 10.08 9.60 -1.72
CA SER A 15 8.84 8.82 -1.73
C SER A 15 8.96 7.56 -2.57
N ASP A 16 9.52 7.68 -3.77
CA ASP A 16 9.72 6.56 -4.69
C ASP A 16 10.69 5.52 -4.11
N GLU A 17 11.78 5.98 -3.48
CA GLU A 17 12.73 5.10 -2.81
C GLU A 17 12.08 4.37 -1.62
N TRP A 18 11.28 5.06 -0.80
CA TRP A 18 10.54 4.44 0.29
C TRP A 18 9.54 3.41 -0.24
N LEU A 19 8.69 3.76 -1.20
CA LEU A 19 7.71 2.84 -1.80
C LEU A 19 8.36 1.63 -2.46
N SER A 20 9.55 1.78 -3.04
CA SER A 20 10.31 0.69 -3.66
C SER A 20 10.97 -0.25 -2.64
N SER A 21 11.19 0.22 -1.41
CA SER A 21 11.72 -0.59 -0.32
C SER A 21 10.68 -1.54 0.30
N LEU A 22 9.39 -1.26 0.09
CA LEU A 22 8.29 -2.02 0.68
C LEU A 22 8.08 -3.37 -0.01
N GLN A 23 7.61 -4.34 0.77
CA GLN A 23 7.14 -5.62 0.27
C GLN A 23 5.63 -5.56 0.10
N TYR A 24 5.16 -5.84 -1.11
CA TYR A 24 3.75 -5.82 -1.49
C TYR A 24 3.17 -7.23 -1.53
N LEU A 25 1.86 -7.34 -1.36
CA LEU A 25 1.11 -8.58 -1.40
C LEU A 25 -0.33 -8.33 -1.83
N ASN A 26 -0.97 -9.37 -2.36
CA ASN A 26 -2.40 -9.33 -2.66
C ASN A 26 -3.19 -9.62 -1.39
N ALA A 27 -4.18 -8.79 -1.09
CA ALA A 27 -5.11 -9.00 -0.01
C ALA A 27 -6.55 -8.87 -0.50
N ILE A 28 -7.47 -9.55 0.17
CA ILE A 28 -8.90 -9.45 -0.10
C ILE A 28 -9.60 -9.13 1.22
N ILE A 29 -10.44 -8.09 1.23
CA ILE A 29 -11.29 -7.73 2.35
C ILE A 29 -12.74 -7.77 1.86
N ASN A 30 -13.57 -8.62 2.48
CA ASN A 30 -14.87 -9.01 1.93
C ASN A 30 -14.71 -9.47 0.47
N ASP A 31 -15.19 -8.68 -0.50
CA ASP A 31 -15.09 -8.94 -1.93
C ASP A 31 -14.12 -7.96 -2.65
N LEU A 32 -13.51 -7.03 -1.91
CA LEU A 32 -12.59 -6.05 -2.45
C LEU A 32 -11.18 -6.65 -2.54
N THR A 33 -10.71 -6.86 -3.77
CA THR A 33 -9.32 -7.24 -4.02
C THR A 33 -8.43 -6.00 -4.04
N ILE A 34 -7.40 -6.00 -3.20
CA ILE A 34 -6.38 -4.95 -3.10
C ILE A 34 -5.05 -5.59 -3.49
N SER A 35 -4.64 -5.39 -4.74
CA SER A 35 -3.44 -6.01 -5.30
C SER A 35 -2.14 -5.40 -4.77
N GLU A 36 -2.20 -4.17 -4.29
CA GLU A 36 -1.03 -3.42 -3.83
C GLU A 36 -1.07 -3.17 -2.32
N SER A 37 -1.45 -4.19 -1.56
CA SER A 37 -1.27 -4.13 -0.11
C SER A 37 0.21 -4.26 0.23
N PHE A 38 0.68 -3.69 1.34
CA PHE A 38 2.11 -3.77 1.67
C PHE A 38 2.39 -3.97 3.16
N LEU A 39 3.61 -4.40 3.46
CA LEU A 39 4.14 -4.54 4.81
C LEU A 39 4.97 -3.30 5.14
N ASP A 40 4.55 -2.56 6.16
CA ASP A 40 5.29 -1.43 6.69
C ASP A 40 5.71 -1.73 8.13
N THR A 41 6.91 -2.29 8.30
CA THR A 41 7.46 -2.62 9.61
C THR A 41 7.85 -1.38 10.43
N ALA A 42 7.94 -0.21 9.79
CA ALA A 42 8.22 1.03 10.48
C ALA A 42 6.96 1.72 11.02
N SER A 43 5.79 1.41 10.45
CA SER A 43 4.52 1.87 11.02
C SER A 43 4.08 0.99 12.18
N GLU A 44 3.73 1.61 13.31
CA GLU A 44 3.17 0.88 14.45
C GLU A 44 1.76 0.34 14.16
N PHE A 45 0.95 1.13 13.44
CA PHE A 45 -0.43 0.79 13.11
C PHE A 45 -0.58 0.36 11.66
N SER A 46 -1.50 -0.56 11.41
CA SER A 46 -1.91 -0.93 10.05
C SER A 46 -2.98 0.04 9.57
N GLY A 47 -2.97 0.41 8.30
CA GLY A 47 -3.92 1.38 7.76
C GLY A 47 -4.68 0.89 6.55
N ILE A 48 -5.84 1.51 6.36
CA ILE A 48 -6.72 1.33 5.20
C ILE A 48 -7.13 2.72 4.71
N ASN A 49 -6.99 2.97 3.42
CA ASN A 49 -7.21 4.32 2.90
C ASN A 49 -8.67 4.64 2.59
N ASP A 50 -8.93 5.91 2.36
CA ASP A 50 -10.25 6.46 2.05
C ASP A 50 -10.96 5.77 0.87
N PRO A 51 -10.33 5.58 -0.30
CA PRO A 51 -10.91 4.80 -1.40
C PRO A 51 -11.35 3.39 -1.00
N ALA A 52 -10.52 2.64 -0.25
CA ALA A 52 -10.87 1.29 0.20
C ALA A 52 -12.09 1.29 1.12
N ILE A 53 -12.13 2.21 2.10
CA ILE A 53 -13.29 2.36 3.00
C ILE A 53 -14.56 2.73 2.25
N LYS A 54 -14.47 3.66 1.29
CA LYS A 54 -15.61 4.06 0.45
C LYS A 54 -16.13 2.89 -0.36
N ALA A 55 -15.25 2.10 -0.97
CA ALA A 55 -15.61 0.90 -1.74
C ALA A 55 -16.29 -0.17 -0.87
N LEU A 56 -15.84 -0.33 0.38
CA LEU A 56 -16.42 -1.27 1.34
C LEU A 56 -17.75 -0.77 1.94
N GLY A 57 -18.06 0.53 1.82
CA GLY A 57 -19.25 1.13 2.43
C GLY A 57 -19.24 1.10 3.96
N TRP A 58 -18.07 0.97 4.58
CA TRP A 58 -17.95 0.79 6.02
C TRP A 58 -18.05 2.11 6.80
N LYS A 59 -18.49 1.98 8.06
CA LYS A 59 -18.42 3.04 9.06
C LYS A 59 -17.41 2.64 10.12
N ALA A 60 -16.64 3.60 10.61
CA ALA A 60 -15.66 3.35 11.66
C ALA A 60 -16.35 2.84 12.94
N ASP A 61 -15.74 1.86 13.58
CA ASP A 61 -16.21 1.31 14.86
C ASP A 61 -16.09 2.35 15.97
N LYS A 62 -14.99 3.10 15.94
CA LYS A 62 -14.69 4.19 16.85
C LYS A 62 -13.95 5.32 16.12
N PRO A 63 -14.17 6.58 16.51
CA PRO A 63 -13.39 7.69 15.99
C PRO A 63 -11.91 7.55 16.41
N SER A 64 -11.02 8.16 15.64
CA SER A 64 -9.61 8.32 15.99
C SER A 64 -9.27 9.81 15.90
N ASN A 65 -8.40 10.29 16.78
CA ASN A 65 -8.00 11.71 16.84
C ASN A 65 -6.48 11.88 17.02
N PHE A 66 -5.70 10.88 16.65
CA PHE A 66 -4.25 10.91 16.76
C PHE A 66 -3.60 10.99 15.38
N ALA A 67 -2.54 11.78 15.24
CA ALA A 67 -1.71 11.71 14.05
C ALA A 67 -0.96 10.37 14.03
N ILE A 68 -1.04 9.64 12.91
CA ILE A 68 -0.22 8.44 12.74
C ILE A 68 1.15 8.92 12.30
N LYS A 69 2.13 8.85 13.20
CA LYS A 69 3.52 9.11 12.85
C LYS A 69 4.11 7.84 12.21
N GLY A 70 3.93 7.69 10.91
CA GLY A 70 4.61 6.68 10.09
C GLY A 70 5.87 7.25 9.42
N ASN A 71 6.63 6.38 8.74
CA ASN A 71 7.74 6.82 7.89
C ASN A 71 7.28 7.52 6.60
N SER A 72 6.02 7.32 6.19
CA SER A 72 5.46 8.01 5.04
C SER A 72 4.97 9.41 5.42
N LYS A 73 5.53 10.44 4.79
CA LYS A 73 5.02 11.81 4.83
C LYS A 73 3.59 12.01 4.30
N HIS A 74 2.98 10.95 3.75
CA HIS A 74 1.66 10.95 3.12
C HIS A 74 0.51 10.58 4.05
N ILE A 75 0.77 10.07 5.26
CA ILE A 75 -0.29 9.70 6.21
C ILE A 75 -0.59 10.90 7.10
N THR A 76 -1.64 11.64 6.74
CA THR A 76 -1.87 12.98 7.28
C THR A 76 -2.71 12.96 8.56
N ASP A 77 -3.77 12.16 8.62
CA ASP A 77 -4.65 12.06 9.79
C ASP A 77 -5.29 10.68 9.93
N SER A 78 -5.46 10.19 11.17
CA SER A 78 -6.33 9.04 11.44
C SER A 78 -7.76 9.49 11.65
N LEU A 79 -8.69 8.92 10.88
CA LEU A 79 -10.10 9.35 10.90
C LEU A 79 -11.02 8.40 11.68
N GLY A 80 -10.58 7.17 11.93
CA GLY A 80 -11.39 6.14 12.60
C GLY A 80 -10.68 4.80 12.65
N TRP A 81 -11.19 3.91 13.48
CA TRP A 81 -10.69 2.54 13.60
C TRP A 81 -11.69 1.53 13.06
N TYR A 82 -11.13 0.47 12.48
CA TYR A 82 -11.80 -0.75 12.08
C TYR A 82 -11.10 -1.90 12.79
N THR A 83 -11.83 -2.61 13.62
CA THR A 83 -11.33 -3.66 14.50
C THR A 83 -11.83 -5.02 14.04
N ASP A 84 -11.04 -6.05 14.34
CA ASP A 84 -11.35 -7.44 14.03
C ASP A 84 -11.73 -7.67 12.54
N VAL A 85 -11.06 -6.93 11.65
CA VAL A 85 -11.27 -7.00 10.20
C VAL A 85 -10.65 -8.29 9.65
N PRO A 86 -11.44 -9.17 9.01
CA PRO A 86 -10.90 -10.32 8.31
C PRO A 86 -10.26 -9.89 7.00
N VAL A 87 -8.99 -10.27 6.83
CA VAL A 87 -8.25 -10.11 5.59
C VAL A 87 -7.85 -11.48 5.08
N ILE A 88 -8.23 -11.78 3.83
CA ILE A 88 -7.89 -13.02 3.17
C ILE A 88 -6.61 -12.80 2.37
N LEU A 89 -5.63 -13.65 2.63
CA LEU A 89 -4.37 -13.76 1.92
C LEU A 89 -4.32 -15.11 1.21
N LYS A 90 -3.57 -15.19 0.11
CA LYS A 90 -3.30 -16.46 -0.57
C LYS A 90 -1.89 -16.91 -0.22
N ASP A 91 -1.73 -18.15 0.20
CA ASP A 91 -0.40 -18.73 0.37
C ASP A 91 0.20 -19.15 -0.97
N LYS A 92 1.46 -19.59 -0.94
CA LYS A 92 2.19 -20.06 -2.13
C LYS A 92 1.54 -21.27 -2.86
N GLU A 93 0.59 -21.95 -2.23
CA GLU A 93 -0.18 -23.08 -2.78
C GLU A 93 -1.59 -22.64 -3.23
N ASP A 94 -1.81 -21.32 -3.34
CA ASP A 94 -3.11 -20.68 -3.63
C ASP A 94 -4.21 -21.00 -2.60
N LYS A 95 -3.83 -21.45 -1.40
CA LYS A 95 -4.78 -21.69 -0.32
C LYS A 95 -5.07 -20.37 0.39
N THR A 96 -6.33 -20.14 0.67
CA THR A 96 -6.78 -18.95 1.40
C THR A 96 -6.43 -19.07 2.88
N VAL A 97 -5.90 -17.99 3.42
CA VAL A 97 -5.57 -17.81 4.84
C VAL A 97 -6.25 -16.53 5.31
N THR A 98 -7.03 -16.60 6.39
CA THR A 98 -7.68 -15.43 6.95
C THR A 98 -6.92 -14.94 8.17
N VAL A 99 -6.46 -13.69 8.13
CA VAL A 99 -5.87 -12.98 9.26
C VAL A 99 -6.88 -11.96 9.79
N ILE A 100 -6.94 -11.81 11.11
CA ILE A 100 -7.78 -10.78 11.75
C ILE A 100 -6.89 -9.62 12.15
N GLY A 101 -7.15 -8.44 11.57
CA GLY A 101 -6.35 -7.23 11.77
C GLY A 101 -7.17 -6.07 12.30
N ASN A 102 -6.49 -5.15 12.98
CA ASN A 102 -7.05 -3.83 13.29
C ASN A 102 -6.43 -2.80 12.34
N PHE A 103 -7.24 -1.92 11.80
CA PHE A 103 -6.82 -0.93 10.82
C PHE A 103 -7.32 0.46 11.20
N VAL A 104 -6.48 1.44 10.93
CA VAL A 104 -6.82 2.84 11.06
C VAL A 104 -7.14 3.42 9.68
N ARG A 105 -8.21 4.21 9.59
CA ARG A 105 -8.53 4.96 8.37
C ARG A 105 -7.49 6.03 8.14
N ILE A 106 -6.91 6.07 6.94
CA ILE A 106 -5.97 7.11 6.52
C ILE A 106 -6.48 7.87 5.31
N ASP A 107 -6.23 9.17 5.28
CA ASP A 107 -6.28 9.98 4.07
C ASP A 107 -4.84 10.21 3.59
N ASN A 108 -4.52 9.65 2.42
CA ASN A 108 -3.23 9.74 1.77
C ASN A 108 -3.28 10.43 0.40
N GLY A 109 -4.44 11.00 0.02
CA GLY A 109 -4.63 11.62 -1.30
C GLY A 109 -4.65 10.66 -2.49
N GLU A 110 -4.46 9.35 -2.27
CA GLU A 110 -4.49 8.34 -3.32
C GLU A 110 -5.93 8.04 -3.76
N THR A 111 -6.08 7.65 -5.02
CA THR A 111 -7.41 7.32 -5.61
C THR A 111 -7.70 5.84 -5.62
N GLU A 112 -6.67 5.00 -5.54
CA GLU A 112 -6.80 3.54 -5.54
C GLU A 112 -6.92 2.98 -4.11
N PRO A 113 -7.69 1.90 -3.89
CA PRO A 113 -7.73 1.21 -2.60
C PRO A 113 -6.34 0.74 -2.15
N MET A 114 -5.98 1.07 -0.91
CA MET A 114 -4.72 0.63 -0.29
C MET A 114 -4.97 0.08 1.11
N LEU A 115 -4.18 -0.94 1.44
CA LEU A 115 -4.15 -1.60 2.73
C LEU A 115 -2.69 -1.84 3.09
N PHE A 116 -2.28 -1.53 4.31
CA PHE A 116 -0.94 -1.93 4.76
C PHE A 116 -0.96 -2.52 6.15
N PHE A 117 -0.09 -3.49 6.36
CA PHE A 117 0.13 -4.14 7.63
C PHE A 117 1.29 -3.44 8.34
N GLY A 118 0.95 -2.74 9.41
CA GLY A 118 1.91 -2.21 10.36
C GLY A 118 2.38 -3.29 11.34
N MET A 119 3.37 -2.94 12.14
CA MET A 119 4.00 -3.80 13.15
C MET A 119 2.97 -4.43 14.11
N SER A 120 1.89 -3.73 14.46
CA SER A 120 0.81 -4.27 15.30
C SER A 120 0.15 -5.53 14.72
N ASN A 121 -0.23 -5.53 13.44
CA ASN A 121 -0.84 -6.72 12.82
C ASN A 121 0.23 -7.76 12.44
N ILE A 122 1.42 -7.34 12.02
CA ILE A 122 2.54 -8.25 11.72
C ILE A 122 2.91 -9.09 12.96
N ARG A 123 2.98 -8.47 14.14
CA ARG A 123 3.25 -9.20 15.40
C ARG A 123 2.13 -10.15 15.79
N LYS A 124 0.86 -9.78 15.54
CA LYS A 124 -0.30 -10.67 15.82
C LYS A 124 -0.19 -12.00 15.08
N VAL A 125 0.29 -11.97 13.84
CA VAL A 125 0.44 -13.17 13.00
C VAL A 125 1.80 -13.87 13.18
N GLN A 126 2.56 -13.48 14.21
CA GLN A 126 3.87 -14.03 14.57
C GLN A 126 4.84 -14.11 13.39
N ASP A 127 4.98 -13.01 12.66
CA ASP A 127 5.87 -12.97 11.51
C ASP A 127 7.32 -13.30 11.89
N ILE A 128 7.97 -14.07 11.02
CA ILE A 128 9.39 -14.41 11.07
C ILE A 128 10.01 -13.94 9.75
N SER A 129 9.85 -12.65 9.44
CA SER A 129 10.35 -12.11 8.17
C SER A 129 11.86 -12.24 8.09
N ASP A 130 12.31 -12.86 7.00
CA ASP A 130 13.67 -12.76 6.50
C ASP A 130 13.61 -11.78 5.33
N PRO A 131 14.14 -10.55 5.46
CA PRO A 131 13.96 -9.49 4.48
C PRO A 131 14.50 -9.82 3.08
N ASN A 132 15.28 -10.90 2.94
CA ASN A 132 15.90 -11.31 1.67
C ASN A 132 15.06 -12.32 0.86
N LYS A 133 13.83 -12.61 1.27
CA LYS A 133 12.94 -13.54 0.57
C LYS A 133 11.59 -12.86 0.42
N ASN A 134 11.15 -12.68 -0.84
CA ASN A 134 9.83 -12.19 -1.25
C ASN A 134 8.67 -13.07 -0.69
N GLN A 135 8.57 -13.14 0.63
CA GLN A 135 7.77 -14.07 1.42
C GLN A 135 7.44 -13.41 2.76
N PHE A 136 6.16 -13.41 3.09
CA PHE A 136 5.64 -13.06 4.41
C PHE A 136 5.24 -14.34 5.14
N ARG A 137 5.92 -14.64 6.25
CA ARG A 137 5.83 -15.94 6.94
C ARG A 137 5.01 -15.80 8.19
N ILE A 138 3.77 -16.24 8.15
CA ILE A 138 2.84 -16.09 9.27
C ILE A 138 2.59 -17.42 9.96
N LYS A 139 2.30 -17.38 11.26
CA LYS A 139 1.89 -18.54 12.05
C LYS A 139 0.53 -18.27 12.68
N LEU A 140 -0.46 -19.07 12.29
CA LEU A 140 -1.83 -19.01 12.80
C LEU A 140 -2.23 -20.37 13.34
N HIS A 141 -2.76 -20.41 14.56
CA HIS A 141 -3.23 -21.64 15.22
C HIS A 141 -2.21 -22.80 15.17
N GLY A 142 -0.92 -22.48 15.32
CA GLY A 142 0.16 -23.48 15.29
C GLY A 142 0.62 -23.89 13.88
N LYS A 143 -0.06 -23.47 12.82
CA LYS A 143 0.32 -23.75 11.43
C LYS A 143 1.04 -22.56 10.80
N ALA A 144 2.12 -22.84 10.07
CA ALA A 144 2.88 -21.84 9.32
C ALA A 144 2.37 -21.73 7.88
N TYR A 145 2.31 -20.50 7.37
CA TYR A 145 1.94 -20.17 6.00
C TYR A 145 3.01 -19.26 5.39
N ILE A 146 3.17 -19.36 4.06
CA ILE A 146 4.08 -18.52 3.29
C ILE A 146 3.22 -17.75 2.30
N ILE A 147 3.02 -16.46 2.55
CA ILE A 147 2.32 -15.55 1.65
C ILE A 147 3.37 -14.97 0.69
N PRO A 148 3.22 -15.12 -0.63
CA PRO A 148 4.15 -14.51 -1.57
C PRO A 148 4.05 -12.99 -1.50
N THR A 149 5.20 -12.32 -1.47
CA THR A 149 5.29 -10.86 -1.61
C THR A 149 6.03 -10.49 -2.89
N PHE A 150 6.02 -9.23 -3.26
CA PHE A 150 6.77 -8.71 -4.40
C PHE A 150 7.26 -7.29 -4.11
N SER A 151 8.42 -6.94 -4.67
CA SER A 151 8.92 -5.56 -4.65
C SER A 151 8.43 -4.81 -5.88
N LYS A 152 8.20 -3.51 -5.76
CA LYS A 152 8.05 -2.63 -6.92
C LYS A 152 9.44 -2.14 -7.38
N ALA A 153 9.63 -2.03 -8.69
CA ALA A 153 10.77 -1.30 -9.19
C ALA A 153 10.57 0.20 -8.92
N PRO A 154 11.62 0.96 -8.57
CA PRO A 154 11.55 2.42 -8.52
C PRO A 154 11.16 2.94 -9.91
N ASN A 155 9.90 3.39 -10.01
CA ASN A 155 9.22 3.97 -11.17
C ASN A 155 9.89 3.79 -12.54
N GLN A 156 9.34 2.88 -13.35
CA GLN A 156 8.83 3.37 -14.63
C GLN A 156 7.55 4.11 -14.32
N THR A 157 7.59 5.44 -14.40
CA THR A 157 6.40 6.27 -14.56
C THR A 157 5.54 5.59 -15.62
N SER A 158 4.24 5.38 -15.39
CA SER A 158 3.34 4.96 -16.46
C SER A 158 3.56 5.93 -17.61
N THR A 159 4.25 5.46 -18.65
CA THR A 159 4.49 6.24 -19.85
C THR A 159 3.12 6.55 -20.40
N ASN A 160 2.63 7.76 -20.17
CA ASN A 160 1.70 8.38 -21.07
C ASN A 160 2.47 8.44 -22.40
N SER A 161 2.37 7.39 -23.21
CA SER A 161 2.92 7.39 -24.55
C SER A 161 2.01 8.27 -25.40
N SER A 162 2.05 9.58 -25.17
CA SER A 162 1.78 10.51 -26.25
C SER A 162 3.06 10.54 -27.07
N SER A 163 3.17 9.62 -28.02
CA SER A 163 4.14 9.75 -29.10
C SER A 163 3.90 11.11 -29.77
N PRO A 164 4.86 12.04 -29.80
CA PRO A 164 4.80 13.10 -30.79
C PRO A 164 5.24 12.44 -32.08
N ASN A 165 4.30 12.11 -32.95
CA ASN A 165 4.63 11.74 -34.32
C ASN A 165 5.17 13.02 -35.00
N SER A 166 6.49 13.19 -34.99
CA SER A 166 7.19 14.09 -35.89
C SER A 166 7.32 13.45 -37.27
N GLU A 167 7.34 14.31 -38.29
CA GLU A 167 7.47 14.06 -39.74
C GLU A 167 6.18 13.61 -40.46
N GLU A 168 5.74 14.19 -41.57
CA GLU A 168 6.24 15.27 -42.46
C GLU A 168 5.09 15.47 -43.48
N ASP A 169 4.75 16.71 -43.89
CA ASP A 169 4.60 16.97 -45.33
C ASP A 169 4.43 18.45 -45.69
N LEU A 170 5.25 18.85 -46.65
CA LEU A 170 5.20 20.08 -47.42
C LEU A 170 4.01 20.05 -48.39
N LYS A 171 3.13 21.07 -48.36
CA LYS A 171 2.59 21.80 -49.54
C LYS A 171 1.31 22.57 -49.23
N LYS A 172 1.37 23.90 -49.35
CA LYS A 172 0.51 24.76 -50.22
C LYS A 172 0.85 26.22 -49.93
N SER A 173 1.50 26.91 -50.86
CA SER A 173 0.87 27.76 -51.88
C SER A 173 0.41 29.13 -51.35
N ALA A 174 1.20 30.16 -51.65
CA ALA A 174 0.76 31.44 -52.20
C ALA A 174 1.96 32.09 -52.91
#